data_AF-A0A399WZL6-F1
#
_entry.id   AF-A0A399WZL6-F1
#
_cell.length_a   1.000
_cell.length_b   1.000
_cell.length_c   1.000
_cell.angle_alpha   90.00
_cell.angle_beta   90.00
_cell.angle_gamma   90.00
#
_symmetry.space_group_name_H-M   'P 1'
#
loop_
_entity.id
_entity.type
_entity.pdbx_description
1 polymer ?
#
loop_
_entity_poly.entity_id
_entity_poly.type
_entity_poly.pdbx_seq_one_letter_code
_entity_poly.pdbx_strand_id
1 'polypeptide(L)'
;MESGAKKRRLGFQGDFDLGDSFVDFSWHAGVKGYGRLLWDSETRRTVLVEQSGDAKKSFKREAREWCQAVKTYGGPTLPWSLLGLRLQIPDRFTIRDWKLFSGRITLNFLTRGSRMIVDRWSFAEQLTASKGLRGWGESATGLAASATNNGIVTLEGGRWPKRARAIVVHQEDRNQLVVLRSEGRRPELPEPAWVL
;
A
#
# COMPACT_ATOMS: atom_id res chain seq x y z
N MET A 1 -15.59 34.38 -28.51
CA MET A 1 -15.07 33.28 -29.35
C MET A 1 -14.15 32.43 -28.49
N GLU A 2 -14.67 31.38 -27.86
CA GLU A 2 -13.86 30.40 -27.13
C GLU A 2 -13.27 29.41 -28.13
N SER A 3 -11.94 29.39 -28.26
CA SER A 3 -11.25 28.42 -29.12
C SER A 3 -11.30 27.04 -28.46
N GLY A 4 -12.06 26.12 -29.05
CA GLY A 4 -12.07 24.71 -28.65
C GLY A 4 -10.67 24.10 -28.79
N ALA A 5 -10.04 23.78 -27.67
CA ALA A 5 -8.78 23.05 -27.65
C ALA A 5 -8.99 21.65 -28.25
N LYS A 6 -8.53 21.45 -29.50
CA LYS A 6 -8.53 20.14 -30.17
C LYS A 6 -7.75 19.15 -29.30
N LYS A 7 -8.44 18.16 -28.74
CA LYS A 7 -7.88 17.07 -27.94
C LYS A 7 -6.91 16.26 -28.81
N ARG A 8 -5.62 16.59 -28.72
CA ARG A 8 -4.56 15.96 -29.52
C ARG A 8 -4.40 14.52 -29.06
N ARG A 9 -4.78 13.55 -29.91
CA ARG A 9 -4.55 12.12 -29.66
C ARG A 9 -3.04 11.88 -29.70
N LEU A 10 -2.45 11.60 -28.54
CA LEU A 10 -1.08 11.09 -28.46
C LEU A 10 -1.08 9.67 -28.99
N GLY A 11 -0.25 9.38 -29.99
CA GLY A 11 -0.03 8.02 -30.46
C GLY A 11 0.67 7.21 -29.38
N PHE A 12 0.19 6.00 -29.10
CA PHE A 12 0.84 5.05 -28.22
C PHE A 12 1.53 3.99 -29.08
N GLN A 13 2.81 3.74 -28.83
CA GLN A 13 3.57 2.63 -29.43
C GLN A 13 4.23 1.85 -28.31
N GLY A 14 4.20 0.53 -28.38
CA GLY A 14 4.81 -0.37 -27.39
C GLY A 14 5.53 -1.52 -28.04
N ASP A 15 6.55 -2.04 -27.36
CA ASP A 15 7.34 -3.19 -27.77
C ASP A 15 7.62 -4.08 -26.55
N PHE A 16 7.76 -5.38 -26.77
CA PHE A 16 7.90 -6.40 -25.73
C PHE A 16 8.96 -7.43 -26.11
N ASP A 17 9.82 -7.78 -25.16
CA ASP A 17 10.85 -8.80 -25.28
C ASP A 17 10.64 -9.86 -24.18
N LEU A 18 10.41 -11.11 -24.60
CA LEU A 18 10.02 -12.21 -23.73
C LEU A 18 11.26 -12.98 -23.27
N GLY A 19 11.44 -13.08 -21.95
CA GLY A 19 12.37 -14.02 -21.31
C GLY A 19 11.61 -15.15 -20.60
N ASP A 20 12.35 -16.11 -20.04
CA ASP A 20 11.78 -17.32 -19.42
C ASP A 20 10.86 -17.02 -18.22
N SER A 21 11.19 -16.02 -17.42
CA SER A 21 10.44 -15.61 -16.21
C SER A 21 10.17 -14.11 -16.14
N PHE A 22 10.39 -13.40 -17.25
CA PHE A 22 10.20 -11.96 -17.31
C PHE A 22 9.77 -11.49 -18.70
N VAL A 23 9.16 -10.30 -18.75
CA VAL A 23 8.87 -9.57 -19.99
C VAL A 23 9.48 -8.18 -19.85
N ASP A 24 10.51 -7.89 -20.65
CA ASP A 24 10.97 -6.52 -20.83
C ASP A 24 9.99 -5.81 -21.76
N PHE A 25 9.63 -4.57 -21.44
CA PHE A 25 8.74 -3.77 -22.28
C PHE A 25 9.23 -2.34 -22.41
N SER A 26 8.85 -1.71 -23.51
CA SER A 26 9.05 -0.28 -23.71
C SER A 26 7.83 0.34 -24.37
N TRP A 27 7.59 1.61 -24.11
CA TRP A 27 6.49 2.34 -24.73
C TRP A 27 6.82 3.80 -24.95
N HIS A 28 6.17 4.40 -25.94
CA HIS A 28 6.32 5.79 -26.35
C HIS A 28 4.95 6.43 -26.59
N ALA A 29 4.75 7.61 -26.01
CA ALA A 29 3.61 8.49 -26.23
C ALA A 29 4.05 9.96 -26.10
N GLY A 30 3.46 10.75 -25.20
CA GLY A 30 3.96 12.10 -24.83
C GLY A 30 5.23 12.07 -23.97
N VAL A 31 5.52 10.91 -23.39
CA VAL A 31 6.74 10.53 -22.65
C VAL A 31 7.14 9.13 -23.13
N LYS A 32 8.26 8.59 -22.65
CA LYS A 32 8.59 7.17 -22.88
C LYS A 32 8.82 6.44 -21.57
N GLY A 33 8.63 5.13 -21.60
CA GLY A 33 8.85 4.25 -20.46
C GLY A 33 9.58 2.99 -20.88
N TYR A 34 10.39 2.47 -19.95
CA TYR A 34 11.03 1.16 -20.03
C TYR A 34 10.75 0.44 -18.73
N GLY A 35 10.39 -0.83 -18.83
CA GLY A 35 10.08 -1.61 -17.65
C GLY A 35 10.28 -3.09 -17.86
N ARG A 36 10.08 -3.81 -16.77
CA ARG A 36 10.12 -5.25 -16.71
C ARG A 36 8.95 -5.76 -15.88
N LEU A 37 8.31 -6.80 -16.37
CA LEU A 37 7.35 -7.61 -15.65
C LEU A 37 8.06 -8.92 -15.26
N LEU A 38 8.12 -9.21 -13.97
CA LEU A 38 8.78 -10.40 -13.42
C LEU A 38 7.72 -11.34 -12.84
N TRP A 39 7.81 -12.63 -13.11
CA TRP A 39 7.06 -13.64 -12.35
C TRP A 39 7.97 -14.23 -11.28
N ASP A 40 7.57 -14.06 -10.01
CA ASP A 40 8.18 -14.71 -8.88
C ASP A 40 7.43 -16.00 -8.55
N SER A 41 8.07 -17.14 -8.78
CA SER A 41 7.48 -18.45 -8.51
C SER A 41 7.32 -18.75 -7.01
N GLU A 42 8.16 -18.17 -6.15
CA GLU A 42 8.12 -18.39 -4.70
C GLU A 42 6.89 -17.71 -4.10
N THR A 43 6.71 -16.41 -4.40
CA THR A 43 5.58 -15.64 -3.89
C THR A 43 4.32 -15.73 -4.74
N ARG A 44 4.41 -16.37 -5.92
CA ARG A 44 3.36 -16.46 -6.95
C ARG A 44 2.84 -15.09 -7.37
N ARG A 45 3.76 -14.17 -7.66
CA ARG A 45 3.43 -12.76 -7.95
C ARG A 45 4.03 -12.31 -9.25
N THR A 46 3.29 -11.41 -9.88
CA THR A 46 3.80 -10.58 -10.97
C THR A 46 4.25 -9.25 -10.41
N VAL A 47 5.51 -8.89 -10.61
CA VAL A 47 6.08 -7.60 -10.22
C VAL A 47 6.31 -6.77 -11.47
N LEU A 48 5.67 -5.61 -11.55
CA LEU A 48 5.90 -4.64 -12.61
C LEU A 48 6.83 -3.54 -12.09
N VAL A 49 7.92 -3.32 -12.81
CA VAL A 49 8.89 -2.27 -12.53
C VAL A 49 8.98 -1.40 -13.78
N GLU A 50 8.81 -0.09 -13.63
CA GLU A 50 8.88 0.84 -14.76
C GLU A 50 9.60 2.12 -14.35
N GLN A 51 10.48 2.60 -15.23
CA GLN A 51 10.98 3.96 -15.22
C GLN A 51 10.40 4.71 -16.43
N SER A 52 9.79 5.87 -16.18
CA SER A 52 9.26 6.76 -17.21
C SER A 52 9.94 8.11 -17.19
N GLY A 53 9.99 8.79 -18.34
CA GLY A 53 10.73 10.03 -18.47
C GLY A 53 10.51 10.74 -19.79
N ASP A 54 11.13 11.92 -19.93
CA ASP A 54 11.06 12.74 -21.13
C ASP A 54 11.42 11.92 -22.38
N ALA A 55 10.56 11.98 -23.39
CA ALA A 55 10.75 11.28 -24.67
C ALA A 55 12.10 11.61 -25.33
N LYS A 56 12.61 12.84 -25.13
CA LYS A 56 13.86 13.33 -25.73
C LYS A 56 15.12 12.84 -25.03
N LYS A 57 15.06 12.44 -23.76
CA LYS A 57 16.23 12.01 -22.98
C LYS A 57 16.43 10.51 -23.11
N SER A 58 17.65 10.04 -23.40
CA SER A 58 17.92 8.60 -23.39
C SER A 58 18.23 8.12 -21.97
N PHE A 59 17.45 7.16 -21.48
CA PHE A 59 17.65 6.52 -20.17
C PHE A 59 17.38 5.00 -20.22
N LYS A 60 17.34 4.41 -21.42
CA LYS A 60 17.02 2.98 -21.61
C LYS A 60 17.96 2.06 -20.83
N ARG A 61 19.27 2.37 -20.84
CA ARG A 61 20.29 1.56 -20.15
C ARG A 61 20.09 1.60 -18.64
N GLU A 62 19.97 2.80 -18.09
CA GLU A 62 19.73 3.02 -16.65
C GLU A 62 18.43 2.32 -16.20
N ALA A 63 17.34 2.49 -16.96
CA ALA A 63 16.08 1.82 -16.67
C ALA A 63 16.20 0.29 -16.68
N ARG A 64 16.95 -0.25 -17.64
CA ARG A 64 17.18 -1.70 -17.74
C ARG A 64 18.01 -2.22 -16.57
N GLU A 65 19.11 -1.55 -16.24
CA GLU A 65 19.96 -1.89 -15.09
C GLU A 65 19.15 -1.85 -13.78
N TRP A 66 18.32 -0.82 -13.61
CA TRP A 66 17.45 -0.68 -12.46
C TRP A 66 16.39 -1.79 -12.39
N CYS A 67 15.69 -2.08 -13.50
CA CYS A 67 14.71 -3.16 -13.57
C CYS A 67 15.34 -4.54 -13.31
N GLN A 68 16.58 -4.76 -13.74
CA GLN A 68 17.33 -6.01 -13.51
C GLN A 68 17.78 -6.15 -12.06
N ALA A 69 18.06 -5.04 -11.37
CA ALA A 69 18.46 -5.04 -9.97
C ALA A 69 17.30 -5.31 -9.00
N VAL A 70 16.04 -5.23 -9.47
CA VAL A 70 14.87 -5.51 -8.62
C VAL A 70 14.85 -6.99 -8.24
N LYS A 71 14.91 -7.24 -6.94
CA LYS A 71 14.69 -8.54 -6.33
C LYS A 71 13.27 -8.61 -5.78
N THR A 72 12.62 -9.74 -5.97
CA THR A 72 11.34 -10.01 -5.31
C THR A 72 11.60 -10.45 -3.87
N TYR A 73 10.67 -10.14 -2.97
CA TYR A 73 10.83 -10.41 -1.54
C TYR A 73 10.29 -11.81 -1.20
N GLY A 74 11.12 -12.69 -0.64
CA GLY A 74 10.77 -14.08 -0.29
C GLY A 74 10.71 -14.37 1.23
N GLY A 75 10.24 -13.43 2.05
CA GLY A 75 10.13 -13.61 3.51
C GLY A 75 8.70 -13.86 4.02
N PRO A 76 8.51 -14.03 5.35
CA PRO A 76 7.23 -14.39 5.96
C PRO A 76 6.19 -13.25 5.97
N THR A 77 6.63 -12.02 5.71
CA THR A 77 5.78 -10.84 5.52
C THR A 77 5.92 -10.34 4.10
N LEU A 78 5.17 -9.32 3.71
CA LEU A 78 5.26 -8.76 2.38
C LEU A 78 5.22 -7.26 2.48
N PRO A 79 6.15 -6.56 1.81
CA PRO A 79 6.10 -5.12 1.75
C PRO A 79 4.87 -4.68 0.95
N TRP A 80 4.09 -3.77 1.52
CA TRP A 80 3.04 -3.03 0.82
C TRP A 80 3.36 -1.54 0.90
N SER A 81 3.23 -0.85 -0.23
CA SER A 81 3.38 0.60 -0.29
C SER A 81 2.31 1.20 -1.18
N LEU A 82 1.55 2.18 -0.67
CA LEU A 82 0.56 2.90 -1.44
C LEU A 82 0.41 4.33 -0.93
N LEU A 83 0.84 5.32 -1.74
CA LEU A 83 0.65 6.75 -1.46
C LEU A 83 1.03 7.15 -0.01
N GLY A 84 2.23 6.73 0.42
CA GLY A 84 2.76 7.04 1.75
C GLY A 84 2.43 6.03 2.85
N LEU A 85 1.41 5.18 2.66
CA LEU A 85 1.19 4.00 3.50
C LEU A 85 2.28 2.97 3.21
N ARG A 86 3.05 2.57 4.20
CA ARG A 86 4.07 1.51 4.08
C ARG A 86 3.87 0.46 5.17
N LEU A 87 3.84 -0.80 4.79
CA LEU A 87 3.49 -1.92 5.66
C LEU A 87 4.32 -3.17 5.37
N GLN A 88 4.41 -4.06 6.36
CA GLN A 88 4.82 -5.45 6.18
C GLN A 88 3.72 -6.39 6.68
N ILE A 89 2.92 -6.94 5.78
CA ILE A 89 1.77 -7.80 6.13
C ILE A 89 2.13 -9.27 5.90
N PRO A 90 1.78 -10.21 6.80
CA PRO A 90 2.05 -11.63 6.61
C PRO A 90 1.58 -12.17 5.26
N ASP A 91 2.38 -13.06 4.66
CA ASP A 91 2.20 -13.58 3.30
C ASP A 91 0.86 -14.26 3.01
N ARG A 92 0.27 -14.88 4.04
CA ARG A 92 -1.06 -15.50 4.04
C ARG A 92 -2.23 -14.54 3.83
N PHE A 93 -2.01 -13.23 3.89
CA PHE A 93 -3.03 -12.22 3.61
C PHE A 93 -3.01 -11.83 2.14
N THR A 94 -4.16 -11.97 1.50
CA THR A 94 -4.36 -11.53 0.11
C THR A 94 -5.19 -10.26 0.09
N ILE A 95 -4.77 -9.26 -0.69
CA ILE A 95 -5.55 -8.05 -0.89
C ILE A 95 -6.86 -8.39 -1.61
N ARG A 96 -7.98 -7.85 -1.09
CA ARG A 96 -9.31 -8.04 -1.68
C ARG A 96 -9.82 -6.79 -2.37
N ASP A 97 -9.67 -5.64 -1.73
CA ASP A 97 -10.08 -4.36 -2.27
C ASP A 97 -9.32 -3.21 -1.62
N TRP A 98 -9.41 -2.03 -2.23
CA TRP A 98 -8.90 -0.79 -1.69
C TRP A 98 -9.88 0.36 -1.90
N LYS A 99 -9.80 1.38 -1.06
CA LYS A 99 -10.52 2.65 -1.22
C LYS A 99 -9.55 3.82 -1.05
N LEU A 100 -9.60 4.75 -1.99
CA LEU A 100 -8.74 5.94 -2.01
C LEU A 100 -9.63 7.17 -1.90
N PHE A 101 -9.51 7.89 -0.80
CA PHE A 101 -10.17 9.16 -0.54
C PHE A 101 -9.14 10.25 -0.27
N SER A 102 -9.53 11.52 -0.43
CA SER A 102 -8.69 12.63 -0.02
C SER A 102 -8.43 12.54 1.49
N GLY A 103 -7.16 12.35 1.86
CA GLY A 103 -6.75 12.21 3.27
C GLY A 103 -6.96 10.83 3.90
N ARG A 104 -7.59 9.84 3.23
CA ARG A 104 -7.74 8.47 3.76
C ARG A 104 -7.53 7.40 2.70
N ILE A 105 -6.71 6.41 3.02
CA ILE A 105 -6.53 5.19 2.23
C ILE A 105 -7.00 4.02 3.09
N THR A 106 -7.73 3.08 2.49
CA THR A 106 -8.13 1.82 3.13
C THR A 106 -7.70 0.65 2.26
N LEU A 107 -6.95 -0.29 2.82
CA LEU A 107 -6.63 -1.58 2.22
C LEU A 107 -7.34 -2.69 3.00
N ASN A 108 -8.01 -3.59 2.27
CA ASN A 108 -8.67 -4.74 2.87
C ASN A 108 -7.97 -6.02 2.43
N PHE A 109 -7.48 -6.78 3.39
CA PHE A 109 -6.88 -8.09 3.18
C PHE A 109 -7.71 -9.19 3.81
N LEU A 110 -7.67 -10.37 3.20
CA LEU A 110 -8.30 -11.58 3.70
C LEU A 110 -7.31 -12.70 3.90
N THR A 111 -7.60 -13.52 4.90
CA THR A 111 -7.02 -14.85 5.09
C THR A 111 -8.10 -15.85 5.51
N ARG A 112 -7.74 -17.12 5.73
CA ARG A 112 -8.70 -18.16 6.14
C ARG A 112 -9.21 -17.89 7.57
N GLY A 113 -10.34 -17.20 7.67
CA GLY A 113 -11.08 -16.99 8.93
C GLY A 113 -10.90 -15.62 9.60
N SER A 114 -10.12 -14.72 8.97
CA SER A 114 -9.87 -13.36 9.48
C SER A 114 -9.74 -12.36 8.32
N ARG A 115 -10.06 -11.10 8.62
CA ARG A 115 -9.86 -9.94 7.73
C ARG A 115 -8.93 -8.96 8.42
N MET A 116 -7.97 -8.42 7.66
CA MET A 116 -7.16 -7.27 8.08
C MET A 116 -7.63 -6.04 7.30
N ILE A 117 -7.87 -4.96 8.01
CA ILE A 117 -8.23 -3.66 7.45
C ILE A 117 -7.12 -2.71 7.85
N VAL A 118 -6.48 -2.08 6.87
CA VAL A 118 -5.42 -1.11 7.12
C VAL A 118 -5.87 0.25 6.61
N ASP A 119 -5.94 1.23 7.50
CA ASP A 119 -6.26 2.61 7.15
C ASP A 119 -5.03 3.50 7.31
N ARG A 120 -4.86 4.46 6.40
CA ARG A 120 -3.90 5.57 6.53
C ARG A 120 -4.62 6.89 6.44
N TRP A 121 -4.59 7.67 7.51
CA TRP A 121 -5.18 8.99 7.62
C TRP A 121 -4.09 10.07 7.57
N SER A 122 -4.30 11.10 6.75
CA SER A 122 -3.51 12.33 6.81
C SER A 122 -3.97 13.21 7.97
N PHE A 123 -3.16 14.22 8.31
CA PHE A 123 -3.51 15.29 9.24
C PHE A 123 -3.71 14.77 10.68
N ALA A 124 -2.77 13.95 11.14
CA ALA A 124 -2.80 13.33 12.46
C ALA A 124 -2.95 14.35 13.60
N GLU A 125 -2.23 15.46 13.55
CA GLU A 125 -2.30 16.53 14.55
C GLU A 125 -3.73 17.09 14.68
N GLN A 126 -4.38 17.40 13.55
CA GLN A 126 -5.74 17.92 13.53
C GLN A 126 -6.76 16.87 14.01
N LEU A 127 -6.57 15.62 13.59
CA LEU A 127 -7.44 14.51 13.98
C LEU A 127 -7.37 14.21 15.48
N THR A 128 -6.19 14.38 16.08
CA THR A 128 -5.95 14.05 17.49
C THR A 128 -6.04 15.25 18.43
N ALA A 129 -6.13 16.49 17.91
CA ALA A 129 -6.14 17.73 18.70
C ALA A 129 -7.18 17.75 19.83
N SER A 130 -8.37 17.18 19.62
CA SER A 130 -9.47 17.24 20.61
C SER A 130 -9.43 16.12 21.64
N LYS A 131 -9.18 14.86 21.22
CA LYS A 131 -9.34 13.67 22.07
C LYS A 131 -8.03 12.89 22.30
N GLY A 132 -6.92 13.41 21.79
CA GLY A 132 -5.65 12.70 21.69
C GLY A 132 -5.73 11.48 20.78
N LEU A 133 -4.59 10.79 20.63
CA LEU A 133 -4.47 9.59 19.81
C LEU A 133 -5.40 8.45 20.29
N ARG A 134 -5.47 8.24 21.61
CA ARG A 134 -6.32 7.21 22.22
C ARG A 134 -7.80 7.44 21.91
N GLY A 135 -8.33 8.61 22.27
CA GLY A 135 -9.75 8.89 22.11
C GLY A 135 -10.16 8.99 20.64
N TRP A 136 -9.26 9.45 19.76
CA TRP A 136 -9.46 9.35 18.32
C TRP A 136 -9.51 7.89 17.85
N GLY A 137 -8.56 7.06 18.27
CA GLY A 137 -8.49 5.64 17.90
C GLY A 137 -9.71 4.84 18.31
N GLU A 138 -10.21 5.07 19.54
CA GLU A 138 -11.46 4.46 20.04
C GLU A 138 -12.65 4.88 19.17
N SER A 139 -12.74 6.17 18.83
CA SER A 139 -13.81 6.71 17.98
C SER A 139 -13.75 6.17 16.54
N ALA A 140 -12.56 6.07 15.96
CA ALA A 140 -12.36 5.64 14.58
C ALA A 140 -12.59 4.14 14.38
N THR A 141 -12.27 3.32 15.39
CA THR A 141 -12.35 1.86 15.30
C THR A 141 -13.63 1.29 15.93
N GLY A 142 -14.25 2.01 16.86
CA GLY A 142 -15.33 1.51 17.72
C GLY A 142 -14.87 0.50 18.77
N LEU A 143 -13.56 0.40 19.03
CA LEU A 143 -12.94 -0.52 19.98
C LEU A 143 -12.45 0.26 21.21
N ALA A 144 -12.37 -0.40 22.37
CA ALA A 144 -11.84 0.21 23.58
C ALA A 144 -10.32 0.08 23.61
N ALA A 145 -9.59 1.11 24.05
CA ALA A 145 -8.16 1.02 24.20
C ALA A 145 -7.80 0.09 25.36
N SER A 146 -6.91 -0.88 25.08
CA SER A 146 -6.37 -1.82 26.06
C SER A 146 -4.98 -1.42 26.54
N ALA A 147 -4.19 -0.74 25.69
CA ALA A 147 -2.86 -0.26 26.02
C ALA A 147 -2.49 0.99 25.22
N THR A 148 -1.58 1.80 25.74
CA THR A 148 -1.01 2.97 25.04
C THR A 148 0.48 3.05 25.37
N ASN A 149 1.32 3.14 24.34
CA ASN A 149 2.78 3.21 24.47
C ASN A 149 3.36 3.98 23.30
N ASN A 150 4.17 5.02 23.55
CA ASN A 150 5.00 5.72 22.56
C ASN A 150 4.38 5.89 21.16
N GLY A 151 3.28 6.66 21.07
CA GLY A 151 2.62 6.92 19.78
C GLY A 151 1.83 5.73 19.21
N ILE A 152 1.65 4.65 19.98
CA ILE A 152 0.88 3.46 19.61
C ILE A 152 -0.26 3.26 20.61
N VAL A 153 -1.46 3.02 20.11
CA VAL A 153 -2.63 2.64 20.90
C VAL A 153 -3.09 1.27 20.44
N THR A 154 -3.16 0.31 21.37
CA THR A 154 -3.77 -1.00 21.12
C THR A 154 -5.21 -0.97 21.57
N LEU A 155 -6.12 -1.48 20.74
CA LEU A 155 -7.55 -1.52 20.99
C LEU A 155 -8.09 -2.93 20.79
N GLU A 156 -9.04 -3.32 21.63
CA GLU A 156 -9.69 -4.62 21.55
C GLU A 156 -11.19 -4.51 21.76
N GLY A 157 -11.94 -5.45 21.19
CA GLY A 157 -13.38 -5.54 21.37
C GLY A 157 -14.03 -6.59 20.50
N GLY A 158 -15.32 -6.40 20.24
CA GLY A 158 -16.16 -7.35 19.51
C GLY A 158 -16.99 -8.24 20.42
N ARG A 159 -18.03 -8.83 19.84
CA ARG A 159 -18.96 -9.73 20.53
C ARG A 159 -18.74 -11.15 20.04
N TRP A 160 -18.76 -12.12 20.95
CA TRP A 160 -18.66 -13.53 20.57
C TRP A 160 -19.69 -13.88 19.47
N PRO A 161 -19.30 -14.60 18.39
CA PRO A 161 -18.00 -15.24 18.16
C PRO A 161 -16.96 -14.38 17.41
N LYS A 162 -17.25 -13.11 17.11
CA LYS A 162 -16.35 -12.21 16.35
C LYS A 162 -15.59 -11.28 17.28
N ARG A 163 -14.28 -11.45 17.33
CA ARG A 163 -13.39 -10.54 18.04
C ARG A 163 -12.72 -9.59 17.05
N ALA A 164 -12.38 -8.41 17.52
CA ALA A 164 -11.64 -7.41 16.77
C ALA A 164 -10.49 -6.88 17.63
N ARG A 165 -9.34 -6.71 16.99
CA ARG A 165 -8.15 -6.10 17.58
C ARG A 165 -7.61 -5.06 16.62
N ALA A 166 -7.13 -3.95 17.14
CA ALA A 166 -6.51 -2.92 16.33
C ALA A 166 -5.28 -2.35 17.01
N ILE A 167 -4.36 -1.84 16.21
CA ILE A 167 -3.36 -0.88 16.64
C ILE A 167 -3.55 0.42 15.85
N VAL A 168 -3.32 1.55 16.49
CA VAL A 168 -3.22 2.86 15.88
C VAL A 168 -1.80 3.35 16.13
N VAL A 169 -1.09 3.69 15.07
CA VAL A 169 0.29 4.18 15.10
C VAL A 169 0.31 5.61 14.58
N HIS A 170 0.90 6.52 15.34
CA HIS A 170 1.16 7.90 14.91
C HIS A 170 2.55 7.98 14.26
N GLN A 171 2.58 8.36 12.98
CA GLN A 171 3.80 8.66 12.24
C GLN A 171 4.00 10.18 12.26
N GLU A 172 4.68 10.68 13.28
CA GLU A 172 4.91 12.12 13.53
C GLU A 172 5.63 12.79 12.35
N ASP A 173 6.66 12.13 11.80
CA ASP A 173 7.45 12.60 10.66
C ASP A 173 6.61 12.86 9.40
N ARG A 174 5.47 12.16 9.27
CA ARG A 174 4.58 12.26 8.10
C ARG A 174 3.25 12.92 8.41
N ASN A 175 3.02 13.34 9.66
CA ASN A 175 1.73 13.81 10.18
C ASN A 175 0.56 12.88 9.78
N GLN A 176 0.73 11.58 10.04
CA GLN A 176 -0.18 10.52 9.60
C GLN A 176 -0.54 9.54 10.72
N LEU A 177 -1.76 8.99 10.66
CA LEU A 177 -2.20 7.88 11.51
C LEU A 177 -2.39 6.63 10.67
N VAL A 178 -1.79 5.54 11.11
CA VAL A 178 -1.96 4.23 10.50
C VAL A 178 -2.74 3.34 11.47
N VAL A 179 -3.84 2.76 11.00
CA VAL A 179 -4.68 1.84 11.78
C VAL A 179 -4.60 0.46 11.16
N LEU A 180 -4.16 -0.54 11.91
CA LEU A 180 -4.26 -1.95 11.48
C LEU A 180 -5.31 -2.61 12.35
N ARG A 181 -6.41 -3.06 11.75
CA ARG A 181 -7.52 -3.72 12.43
C ARG A 181 -7.73 -5.12 11.88
N SER A 182 -7.64 -6.10 12.76
CA SER A 182 -7.90 -7.51 12.47
C SER A 182 -9.23 -7.92 13.09
N GLU A 183 -10.12 -8.53 12.29
CA GLU A 183 -11.43 -9.01 12.74
C GLU A 183 -11.67 -10.46 12.27
N GLY A 184 -12.28 -11.27 13.14
CA GLY A 184 -12.53 -12.68 12.81
C GLY A 184 -12.88 -13.54 14.03
N ARG A 185 -12.91 -14.87 13.81
CA ARG A 185 -13.05 -15.85 14.91
C ARG A 185 -11.76 -15.98 15.73
N ARG A 186 -10.62 -15.89 15.04
CA ARG A 186 -9.27 -15.85 15.61
C ARG A 186 -8.53 -14.71 14.94
N PRO A 187 -8.88 -13.45 15.26
CA PRO A 187 -8.22 -12.31 14.65
C PRO A 187 -6.73 -12.38 14.99
N GLU A 188 -5.90 -12.25 13.96
CA GLU A 188 -4.47 -12.16 14.15
C GLU A 188 -4.14 -10.86 14.88
N LEU A 189 -3.15 -10.89 15.78
CA LEU A 189 -2.75 -9.70 16.53
C LEU A 189 -1.94 -8.77 15.59
N PRO A 190 -2.41 -7.55 15.30
CA PRO A 190 -1.60 -6.59 14.56
C PRO A 190 -0.38 -6.19 15.38
N GLU A 191 0.79 -6.19 14.76
CA GLU A 191 2.04 -5.80 15.41
C GLU A 191 2.51 -4.42 14.92
N PRO A 192 3.06 -3.55 15.80
CA PRO A 192 3.60 -2.26 15.38
C PRO A 192 4.70 -2.38 14.32
N ALA A 193 5.49 -3.47 14.36
CA ALA A 193 6.54 -3.76 13.39
C ALA A 193 6.02 -3.91 11.95
N TRP A 194 4.72 -4.09 11.77
CA TRP A 194 4.10 -4.16 10.44
C TRP A 194 3.87 -2.78 9.81
N VAL A 195 4.15 -1.69 10.51
CA VAL A 195 4.05 -0.30 10.02
C VAL A 195 5.46 0.27 9.81
N LEU A 196 5.72 0.84 8.62
CA LEU A 196 7.02 1.36 8.17
C LEU A 196 7.04 2.87 7.85
#